data_AF-A0A0M5JCS1-F1
#
_entry.id   AF-A0A0M5JCS1-F1
#
_cell.length_a   1.000
_cell.length_b   1.000
_cell.length_c   1.000
_cell.angle_alpha   90.00
_cell.angle_beta   90.00
_cell.angle_gamma   90.00
#
_symmetry.space_group_name_H-M   'P 1'
#
loop_
_entity.id
_entity.type
_entity.pdbx_description
1 polymer ?
#
loop_
_entity_poly.entity_id
_entity_poly.type
_entity_poly.pdbx_seq_one_letter_code
_entity_poly.pdbx_strand_id
1 'polypeptide(L)'
;MAKKLIGISSLILLLIVSGCTPSLDEETEVIQDTEKETTKTVIIPSLQLDETYYRTLMPYEESASRGLVVSNLATKYDMKEVENGLLRISQNEFSPDTYLFQEGQYLDTKTLENWLARTNQAEGGLNPSSEGLTGEEKAKKAPVYITHIVEQNYLKKEDNTVKLAGVSVGLALNSIYYYQKEDYGAWFEEPLSQALIEENGKRIAEEVVSRMRKDEALANIPIVVGLFKQSSKNAVVPGTYFTYSVAPGGKNVSDWQQVNEEYILFPSADSKEKYRDLDTIFRNFKQDVELYFPNYTSIIGTGYFKDNQLQKLTINIPIQFYGTAEVIGFTQHLAGLVKTHFNTSMNVEVQVNSLDRTEALLIKKPGEEDPFVHIYTQ
;
A
#
# COMPACT_ATOMS: atom_id res chain seq x y z
N MET A 1 -77.88 -8.71 37.84
CA MET A 1 -78.38 -9.36 36.60
C MET A 1 -78.06 -8.40 35.46
N ALA A 2 -76.99 -8.64 34.70
CA ALA A 2 -77.00 -9.43 33.46
C ALA A 2 -77.95 -8.81 32.43
N LYS A 3 -77.61 -8.52 31.18
CA LYS A 3 -76.50 -8.92 30.28
C LYS A 3 -76.67 -8.01 29.03
N LYS A 4 -75.58 -7.57 28.39
CA LYS A 4 -75.11 -8.01 27.05
C LYS A 4 -76.20 -7.98 25.94
N LEU A 5 -75.95 -7.57 24.70
CA LEU A 5 -75.03 -8.24 23.75
C LEU A 5 -75.05 -7.50 22.37
N ILE A 6 -73.89 -7.55 21.68
CA ILE A 6 -73.66 -7.60 20.20
C ILE A 6 -73.74 -6.26 19.46
N GLY A 7 -72.78 -5.82 18.63
CA GLY A 7 -71.68 -6.46 17.86
C GLY A 7 -71.67 -5.79 16.46
N ILE A 8 -70.65 -5.74 15.58
CA ILE A 8 -69.33 -6.37 15.39
C ILE A 8 -68.64 -5.61 14.22
N SER A 9 -67.29 -5.55 14.22
CA SER A 9 -66.31 -5.39 13.11
C SER A 9 -66.35 -4.22 12.12
N SER A 10 -65.25 -3.46 12.06
CA SER A 10 -64.13 -3.63 11.10
C SER A 10 -63.16 -2.43 11.23
N LEU A 11 -61.99 -2.58 11.85
CA LEU A 11 -60.69 -2.79 11.20
C LEU A 11 -60.24 -1.61 10.31
N ILE A 12 -59.29 -0.79 10.79
CA ILE A 12 -57.91 -0.72 10.26
C ILE A 12 -57.09 0.27 11.10
N LEU A 13 -55.96 -0.25 11.53
CA LEU A 13 -54.96 0.27 12.45
C LEU A 13 -53.95 1.09 11.64
N LEU A 14 -53.85 2.40 11.85
CA LEU A 14 -52.71 3.21 11.42
C LEU A 14 -51.76 3.35 12.63
N LEU A 15 -50.88 2.35 12.76
CA LEU A 15 -49.66 2.44 13.54
C LEU A 15 -48.77 3.51 12.89
N ILE A 16 -48.62 4.65 13.56
CA ILE A 16 -47.54 5.59 13.26
C ILE A 16 -46.25 4.87 13.65
N VAL A 17 -45.53 4.41 12.63
CA VAL A 17 -44.18 3.86 12.76
C VAL A 17 -43.29 5.02 13.20
N SER A 18 -43.01 5.10 14.49
CA SER A 18 -41.83 5.79 15.00
C SER A 18 -40.61 5.01 14.52
N GLY A 19 -40.18 5.29 13.30
CA GLY A 19 -38.91 4.81 12.79
C GLY A 19 -37.81 5.43 13.64
N CYS A 20 -37.08 4.60 14.38
CA CYS A 20 -35.78 4.98 14.90
C CYS A 20 -34.88 5.29 13.70
N THR A 21 -34.70 6.57 13.39
CA THR A 21 -33.54 7.03 12.63
C THR A 21 -32.30 6.72 13.46
N PRO A 22 -31.34 5.94 12.96
CA PRO A 22 -30.05 5.84 13.62
C PRO A 22 -29.43 7.24 13.59
N SER A 23 -29.22 7.83 14.77
CA SER A 23 -28.40 9.02 14.88
C SER A 23 -27.00 8.66 14.41
N LEU A 24 -26.59 9.23 13.28
CA LEU A 24 -25.19 9.29 12.92
C LEU A 24 -24.53 10.22 13.96
N ASP A 25 -23.63 9.67 14.76
CA ASP A 25 -22.90 10.40 15.79
C ASP A 25 -22.18 11.65 15.22
N GLU A 26 -21.97 12.64 16.08
CA GLU A 26 -21.58 14.04 15.82
C GLU A 26 -20.24 14.28 15.08
N GLU A 27 -19.61 13.28 14.47
CA GLU A 27 -18.28 13.43 13.86
C GLU A 27 -18.21 13.24 12.33
N THR A 28 -19.29 12.82 11.66
CA THR A 28 -19.28 12.62 10.20
C THR A 28 -19.80 13.84 9.44
N GLU A 29 -19.00 14.37 8.52
CA GLU A 29 -19.38 15.56 7.74
C GLU A 29 -19.91 15.18 6.35
N VAL A 30 -21.05 15.75 5.97
CA VAL A 30 -21.78 15.47 4.72
C VAL A 30 -21.66 16.65 3.76
N ILE A 31 -21.10 16.44 2.56
CA ILE A 31 -20.84 17.50 1.54
C ILE A 31 -21.14 17.00 0.11
N GLN A 32 -21.04 17.87 -0.90
CA GLN A 32 -21.38 17.57 -2.30
C GLN A 32 -20.14 17.36 -3.18
N ASP A 33 -20.12 16.29 -3.97
CA ASP A 33 -19.13 16.06 -5.02
C ASP A 33 -19.65 16.59 -6.37
N THR A 34 -18.80 17.34 -7.08
CA THR A 34 -19.13 18.02 -8.35
C THR A 34 -18.34 17.48 -9.56
N GLU A 35 -17.49 16.46 -9.39
CA GLU A 35 -16.64 15.94 -10.48
C GLU A 35 -17.37 15.09 -11.52
N LYS A 36 -18.64 14.72 -11.28
CA LYS A 36 -19.51 14.03 -12.23
C LYS A 36 -20.78 14.86 -12.44
N GLU A 37 -21.39 14.83 -13.64
CA GLU A 37 -22.61 15.58 -14.02
C GLU A 37 -23.85 15.37 -13.10
N THR A 38 -23.72 14.58 -12.06
CA THR A 38 -24.69 14.35 -10.99
C THR A 38 -24.06 14.69 -9.65
N THR A 39 -24.59 15.71 -8.96
CA THR A 39 -24.19 16.08 -7.59
C THR A 39 -24.39 14.88 -6.66
N LYS A 40 -23.31 14.29 -6.16
CA LYS A 40 -23.36 13.19 -5.20
C LYS A 40 -23.11 13.71 -3.80
N THR A 41 -23.88 13.26 -2.82
CA THR A 41 -23.58 13.52 -1.43
C THR A 41 -22.47 12.57 -0.97
N VAL A 42 -21.40 13.11 -0.40
CA VAL A 42 -20.28 12.35 0.18
C VAL A 42 -20.15 12.58 1.68
N ILE A 43 -19.61 11.59 2.38
CA ILE A 43 -19.34 11.60 3.82
C ILE A 43 -17.82 11.51 4.02
N ILE A 44 -17.28 12.39 4.87
CA ILE A 44 -15.90 12.32 5.35
C ILE A 44 -15.89 11.58 6.70
N PRO A 45 -15.18 10.44 6.82
CA PRO A 45 -14.98 9.79 8.11
C PRO A 45 -14.27 10.70 9.12
N SER A 46 -14.65 10.62 10.38
CA SER A 46 -14.04 11.42 11.45
C SER A 46 -12.64 10.95 11.82
N LEU A 47 -12.41 9.64 11.73
CA LEU A 47 -11.21 8.99 12.21
C LEU A 47 -10.19 8.81 11.08
N GLN A 48 -9.01 9.40 11.28
CA GLN A 48 -7.80 9.02 10.57
C GLN A 48 -7.12 7.87 11.33
N LEU A 49 -6.80 6.78 10.62
CA LEU A 49 -6.30 5.56 11.26
C LEU A 49 -4.82 5.65 11.67
N ASP A 50 -4.01 6.31 10.84
CA ASP A 50 -2.57 6.49 11.02
C ASP A 50 -2.16 7.83 10.39
N GLU A 51 -1.09 8.46 10.90
CA GLU A 51 -0.57 9.72 10.36
C GLU A 51 -0.23 9.61 8.87
N THR A 52 0.10 8.40 8.38
CA THR A 52 0.41 8.17 6.98
C THR A 52 -0.80 7.95 6.07
N TYR A 53 -2.00 7.74 6.63
CA TYR A 53 -3.22 7.47 5.87
C TYR A 53 -4.12 8.70 5.80
N TYR A 54 -4.71 8.90 4.64
CA TYR A 54 -5.69 9.95 4.41
C TYR A 54 -7.10 9.44 4.74
N ARG A 55 -8.02 10.37 5.01
CA ARG A 55 -9.44 10.04 5.10
C ARG A 55 -10.00 9.79 3.69
N THR A 56 -10.71 8.67 3.53
CA THR A 56 -11.31 8.27 2.24
C THR A 56 -12.77 8.69 2.17
N LEU A 57 -13.20 9.20 1.01
CA LEU A 57 -14.58 9.61 0.78
C LEU A 57 -15.56 8.43 0.72
N MET A 58 -16.76 8.64 1.25
CA MET A 58 -17.89 7.69 1.18
C MET A 58 -19.07 8.31 0.40
N PRO A 59 -19.82 7.57 -0.45
CA PRO A 59 -19.63 6.18 -0.77
C PRO A 59 -18.30 5.95 -1.48
N TYR A 60 -17.63 4.87 -1.10
CA TYR A 60 -16.31 4.53 -1.63
C TYR A 60 -16.40 4.31 -3.15
N GLU A 61 -15.56 5.02 -3.89
CA GLU A 61 -15.39 4.84 -5.33
C GLU A 61 -14.13 4.00 -5.58
N GLU A 62 -14.34 2.83 -6.17
CA GLU A 62 -13.26 1.91 -6.55
C GLU A 62 -12.37 2.51 -7.65
N SER A 63 -11.09 2.12 -7.69
CA SER A 63 -10.22 2.52 -8.80
C SER A 63 -10.81 2.14 -10.17
N ALA A 64 -10.68 3.04 -11.15
CA ALA A 64 -10.96 2.77 -12.56
C ALA A 64 -10.08 1.65 -13.16
N SER A 65 -9.02 1.28 -12.44
CA SER A 65 -8.07 0.21 -12.79
C SER A 65 -8.06 -0.94 -11.78
N ARG A 66 -9.13 -1.09 -10.98
CA ARG A 66 -9.20 -2.05 -9.87
C ARG A 66 -8.72 -3.45 -10.27
N GLY A 67 -7.78 -3.98 -9.47
CA GLY A 67 -7.24 -5.33 -9.63
C GLY A 67 -6.06 -5.44 -10.62
N LEU A 68 -5.77 -4.40 -11.41
CA LEU A 68 -4.66 -4.41 -12.36
C LEU A 68 -3.28 -4.48 -11.69
N VAL A 69 -3.17 -4.01 -10.44
CA VAL A 69 -1.95 -4.15 -9.62
C VAL A 69 -1.61 -5.62 -9.33
N VAL A 70 -2.63 -6.48 -9.20
CA VAL A 70 -2.47 -7.90 -8.86
C VAL A 70 -1.86 -8.69 -10.01
N SER A 71 -2.20 -8.34 -11.26
CA SER A 71 -1.71 -9.04 -12.44
C SER A 71 -0.31 -8.60 -12.89
N ASN A 72 0.10 -7.39 -12.51
CA ASN A 72 1.27 -6.74 -13.10
C ASN A 72 2.53 -6.72 -12.22
N LEU A 73 2.37 -6.92 -10.91
CA LEU A 73 3.51 -6.91 -9.99
C LEU A 73 3.94 -8.31 -9.59
N ALA A 74 5.26 -8.47 -9.46
CA ALA A 74 5.90 -9.75 -9.25
C ALA A 74 5.58 -10.38 -7.89
N THR A 75 5.45 -9.55 -6.84
CA THR A 75 5.29 -10.02 -5.47
C THR A 75 4.16 -9.29 -4.76
N LYS A 76 3.48 -9.98 -3.84
CA LYS A 76 2.50 -9.36 -2.93
C LYS A 76 3.10 -8.24 -2.06
N TYR A 77 4.41 -8.29 -1.83
CA TYR A 77 5.13 -7.28 -1.09
C TYR A 77 5.22 -5.99 -1.92
N ASP A 78 5.65 -6.09 -3.18
CA ASP A 78 5.69 -4.95 -4.11
C ASP A 78 4.29 -4.36 -4.34
N MET A 79 3.25 -5.20 -4.43
CA MET A 79 1.86 -4.74 -4.56
C MET A 79 1.44 -3.81 -3.42
N LYS A 80 1.73 -4.21 -2.19
CA LYS A 80 1.40 -3.39 -1.02
C LYS A 80 2.28 -2.13 -0.98
N GLU A 81 3.56 -2.26 -1.34
CA GLU A 81 4.53 -1.19 -1.13
C GLU A 81 4.50 -0.12 -2.22
N VAL A 82 4.13 -0.45 -3.45
CA VAL A 82 3.96 0.57 -4.50
C VAL A 82 2.86 1.57 -4.12
N GLU A 83 1.79 1.12 -3.45
CA GLU A 83 0.68 1.96 -3.01
C GLU A 83 1.04 2.74 -1.74
N ASN A 84 1.56 2.06 -0.71
CA ASN A 84 1.91 2.71 0.55
C ASN A 84 3.09 3.67 0.41
N GLY A 85 4.09 3.31 -0.40
CA GLY A 85 5.21 4.19 -0.70
C GLY A 85 4.77 5.45 -1.43
N LEU A 86 3.78 5.33 -2.33
CA LEU A 86 3.21 6.50 -3.00
C LEU A 86 2.46 7.38 -2.02
N LEU A 87 1.67 6.81 -1.09
CA LEU A 87 1.00 7.58 -0.03
C LEU A 87 2.01 8.38 0.79
N ARG A 88 3.14 7.78 1.18
CA ARG A 88 4.21 8.48 1.92
C ARG A 88 4.87 9.59 1.11
N ILE A 89 5.08 9.39 -0.20
CA ILE A 89 5.65 10.41 -1.08
C ILE A 89 4.66 11.57 -1.28
N SER A 90 3.38 11.26 -1.44
CA SER A 90 2.32 12.25 -1.64
C SER A 90 2.19 13.24 -0.49
N GLN A 91 2.47 12.83 0.74
CA GLN A 91 2.42 13.71 1.91
C GLN A 91 3.37 14.90 1.85
N ASN A 92 4.43 14.84 1.03
CA ASN A 92 5.33 15.96 0.83
C ASN A 92 4.66 17.15 0.12
N GLU A 93 3.57 16.90 -0.63
CA GLU A 93 2.80 17.94 -1.35
C GLU A 93 1.36 18.05 -0.81
N PHE A 94 0.76 16.93 -0.43
CA PHE A 94 -0.64 16.81 -0.05
C PHE A 94 -0.75 16.40 1.42
N SER A 95 -0.81 17.33 2.38
CA SER A 95 -0.93 16.95 3.80
C SER A 95 -2.26 16.23 4.10
N PRO A 96 -2.25 15.10 4.84
CA PRO A 96 -3.46 14.35 5.22
C PRO A 96 -4.41 15.13 6.14
N ASP A 97 -3.93 16.19 6.78
CA ASP A 97 -4.76 17.10 7.58
C ASP A 97 -5.76 17.87 6.71
N THR A 98 -5.35 18.18 5.47
CA THR A 98 -6.07 19.09 4.57
C THR A 98 -6.61 18.42 3.32
N TYR A 99 -6.01 17.32 2.88
CA TYR A 99 -6.41 16.56 1.71
C TYR A 99 -7.13 15.28 2.11
N LEU A 100 -8.05 14.86 1.24
CA LEU A 100 -8.79 13.60 1.30
C LEU A 100 -8.28 12.69 0.20
N PHE A 101 -8.45 11.38 0.36
CA PHE A 101 -7.98 10.39 -0.59
C PHE A 101 -9.12 9.75 -1.38
N GLN A 102 -8.84 9.50 -2.65
CA GLN A 102 -9.65 8.68 -3.54
C GLN A 102 -8.69 7.85 -4.40
N GLU A 103 -9.08 6.62 -4.69
CA GLU A 103 -8.33 5.79 -5.63
C GLU A 103 -8.41 6.36 -7.05
N GLY A 104 -7.42 6.02 -7.89
CA GLY A 104 -7.32 6.55 -9.25
C GLY A 104 -8.58 6.37 -10.10
N GLN A 105 -9.06 7.47 -10.67
CA GLN A 105 -10.28 7.57 -11.47
C GLN A 105 -10.01 7.94 -12.94
N TYR A 106 -8.82 8.48 -13.24
CA TYR A 106 -8.53 9.08 -14.54
C TYR A 106 -7.77 8.13 -15.49
N LEU A 107 -7.05 7.14 -14.94
CA LEU A 107 -6.35 6.10 -15.68
C LEU A 107 -7.10 4.76 -15.55
N ASP A 108 -8.02 4.51 -16.48
CA ASP A 108 -8.77 3.25 -16.52
C ASP A 108 -7.92 2.05 -16.97
N THR A 109 -8.42 0.83 -16.72
CA THR A 109 -7.72 -0.42 -17.08
C THR A 109 -7.25 -0.44 -18.53
N LYS A 110 -8.11 -0.02 -19.48
CA LYS A 110 -7.81 -0.06 -20.91
C LYS A 110 -6.67 0.90 -21.27
N THR A 111 -6.68 2.10 -20.69
CA THR A 111 -5.64 3.11 -20.86
C THR A 111 -4.31 2.59 -20.33
N LEU A 112 -4.32 2.02 -19.13
CA LEU A 112 -3.12 1.47 -18.52
C LEU A 112 -2.58 0.25 -19.29
N GLU A 113 -3.43 -0.68 -19.74
CA GLU A 113 -3.00 -1.82 -20.57
C GLU A 113 -2.31 -1.36 -21.86
N ASN A 114 -2.86 -0.35 -22.53
CA ASN A 114 -2.24 0.23 -23.73
C ASN A 114 -0.89 0.89 -23.41
N TRP A 115 -0.82 1.66 -22.32
CA TRP A 115 0.40 2.35 -21.93
C TRP A 115 1.49 1.38 -21.47
N LEU A 116 1.14 0.29 -20.79
CA LEU A 116 2.07 -0.72 -20.32
C LEU A 116 2.56 -1.66 -21.44
N ALA A 117 1.87 -1.69 -22.58
CA ALA A 117 2.30 -2.46 -23.74
C ALA A 117 3.60 -1.93 -24.36
N ARG A 118 4.17 -2.73 -25.27
CA ARG A 118 5.28 -2.27 -26.13
C ARG A 118 4.77 -1.33 -27.21
N THR A 119 5.63 -0.42 -27.68
CA THR A 119 5.28 0.54 -28.75
C THR A 119 4.76 -0.12 -30.04
N ASN A 120 5.14 -1.37 -30.33
CA ASN A 120 4.68 -2.12 -31.50
C ASN A 120 3.47 -3.04 -31.22
N GLN A 121 2.95 -3.05 -29.99
CA GLN A 121 1.80 -3.86 -29.58
C GLN A 121 0.54 -3.01 -29.38
N ALA A 122 0.68 -1.79 -28.88
CA ALA A 122 -0.41 -0.84 -28.74
C ALA A 122 0.06 0.57 -29.10
N GLU A 123 -0.85 1.36 -29.67
CA GLU A 123 -0.61 2.78 -29.90
C GLU A 123 -0.37 3.48 -28.55
N GLY A 124 0.78 4.15 -28.42
CA GLY A 124 1.17 4.80 -27.18
C GLY A 124 1.79 3.87 -26.13
N GLY A 125 2.14 2.61 -26.45
CA GLY A 125 2.91 1.77 -25.53
C GLY A 125 4.18 2.46 -25.02
N LEU A 126 4.51 2.31 -23.73
CA LEU A 126 5.64 2.97 -23.07
C LEU A 126 6.89 2.08 -23.01
N ASN A 127 6.71 0.78 -23.21
CA ASN A 127 7.82 -0.18 -23.27
C ASN A 127 8.43 -0.26 -24.68
N PRO A 128 9.74 -0.54 -24.80
CA PRO A 128 10.43 -0.61 -26.09
C PRO A 128 9.80 -1.61 -27.07
N SER A 129 9.80 -1.28 -28.36
CA SER A 129 9.43 -2.22 -29.43
C SER A 129 10.26 -3.49 -29.35
N SER A 130 9.62 -4.65 -29.53
CA SER A 130 10.33 -5.92 -29.73
C SER A 130 10.26 -6.41 -31.17
N GLU A 131 9.93 -5.55 -32.12
CA GLU A 131 9.81 -5.91 -33.53
C GLU A 131 11.13 -6.45 -34.07
N GLY A 132 11.09 -7.64 -34.67
CA GLY A 132 12.28 -8.33 -35.18
C GLY A 132 13.22 -8.90 -34.12
N LEU A 133 12.90 -8.79 -32.82
CA LEU A 133 13.74 -9.27 -31.72
C LEU A 133 13.13 -10.49 -31.04
N THR A 134 13.95 -11.52 -30.76
CA THR A 134 13.52 -12.73 -30.04
C THR A 134 14.51 -13.10 -28.93
N GLY A 135 14.04 -13.93 -28.00
CA GLY A 135 14.84 -14.49 -26.90
C GLY A 135 15.77 -13.49 -26.20
N GLU A 136 17.05 -13.82 -26.15
CA GLU A 136 18.07 -13.03 -25.45
C GLU A 136 18.34 -11.68 -26.11
N GLU A 137 18.21 -11.58 -27.44
CA GLU A 137 18.39 -10.32 -28.14
C GLU A 137 17.30 -9.31 -27.75
N LYS A 138 16.05 -9.78 -27.67
CA LYS A 138 14.92 -8.98 -27.16
C LYS A 138 15.16 -8.55 -25.71
N ALA A 139 15.64 -9.46 -24.85
CA ALA A 139 15.90 -9.14 -23.46
C ALA A 139 16.92 -8.01 -23.29
N LYS A 140 18.00 -8.04 -24.07
CA LYS A 140 19.09 -7.05 -23.98
C LYS A 140 18.74 -5.72 -24.65
N LYS A 141 18.07 -5.74 -25.81
CA LYS A 141 17.81 -4.52 -26.61
C LYS A 141 16.46 -3.87 -26.31
N ALA A 142 15.49 -4.63 -25.82
CA ALA A 142 14.13 -4.18 -25.60
C ALA A 142 13.52 -4.83 -24.34
N PRO A 143 14.14 -4.71 -23.15
CA PRO A 143 13.53 -5.18 -21.92
C PRO A 143 12.23 -4.44 -21.62
N VAL A 144 11.34 -5.06 -20.84
CA VAL A 144 10.17 -4.36 -20.28
C VAL A 144 10.66 -3.56 -19.07
N TYR A 145 10.59 -2.24 -19.13
CA TYR A 145 10.99 -1.34 -18.06
C TYR A 145 9.86 -1.08 -17.08
N ILE A 146 8.66 -0.74 -17.54
CA ILE A 146 7.50 -0.46 -16.70
C ILE A 146 6.52 -1.62 -16.72
N THR A 147 6.03 -2.04 -15.56
CA THR A 147 5.03 -3.10 -15.45
C THR A 147 3.70 -2.60 -14.92
N HIS A 148 3.69 -1.51 -14.15
CA HIS A 148 2.46 -0.97 -13.58
C HIS A 148 2.53 0.53 -13.35
N ILE A 149 1.37 1.17 -13.29
CA ILE A 149 1.17 2.57 -12.94
C ILE A 149 0.06 2.60 -11.89
N VAL A 150 0.34 3.19 -10.73
CA VAL A 150 -0.64 3.45 -9.67
C VAL A 150 -1.04 4.91 -9.72
N GLU A 151 -2.32 5.21 -9.64
CA GLU A 151 -2.86 6.57 -9.52
C GLU A 151 -3.55 6.74 -8.15
N GLN A 152 -3.25 7.85 -7.48
CA GLN A 152 -3.88 8.27 -6.22
C GLN A 152 -4.35 9.71 -6.35
N ASN A 153 -5.61 9.97 -6.00
CA ASN A 153 -6.24 11.28 -6.16
C ASN A 153 -6.42 11.96 -4.80
N TYR A 154 -6.08 13.24 -4.77
CA TYR A 154 -6.11 14.05 -3.56
C TYR A 154 -7.11 15.19 -3.71
N LEU A 155 -8.16 15.14 -2.89
CA LEU A 155 -9.25 16.09 -2.94
C LEU A 155 -9.13 17.09 -1.80
N LYS A 156 -9.59 18.32 -2.03
CA LYS A 156 -9.78 19.33 -1.00
C LYS A 156 -11.25 19.64 -0.84
N LYS A 157 -11.63 19.92 0.41
CA LYS A 157 -12.91 20.52 0.72
C LYS A 157 -12.87 22.01 0.38
N GLU A 158 -13.83 22.45 -0.42
CA GLU A 158 -14.10 23.84 -0.73
C GLU A 158 -15.57 24.14 -0.42
N ASP A 159 -15.81 24.97 0.59
CA ASP A 159 -17.13 25.24 1.14
C ASP A 159 -17.90 23.95 1.48
N ASN A 160 -19.01 23.69 0.80
CA ASN A 160 -19.83 22.48 0.94
C ASN A 160 -19.55 21.46 -0.17
N THR A 161 -18.38 21.55 -0.83
CA THR A 161 -18.00 20.66 -1.93
C THR A 161 -16.62 20.03 -1.74
N VAL A 162 -16.38 18.92 -2.44
CA VAL A 162 -15.03 18.36 -2.64
C VAL A 162 -14.59 18.53 -4.09
N LYS A 163 -13.31 18.80 -4.29
CA LYS A 163 -12.70 18.92 -5.62
C LYS A 163 -11.29 18.36 -5.65
N LEU A 164 -10.91 17.79 -6.78
CA LEU A 164 -9.58 17.32 -7.09
C LEU A 164 -8.61 18.50 -7.01
N ALA A 165 -7.61 18.33 -6.16
CA ALA A 165 -6.60 19.34 -5.90
C ALA A 165 -5.18 18.84 -6.19
N GLY A 166 -5.01 17.56 -6.49
CA GLY A 166 -3.73 16.97 -6.88
C GLY A 166 -3.86 15.48 -7.19
N VAL A 167 -2.87 14.97 -7.91
CA VAL A 167 -2.76 13.54 -8.23
C VAL A 167 -1.33 13.08 -7.95
N SER A 168 -1.18 11.84 -7.50
CA SER A 168 0.11 11.16 -7.45
C SER A 168 0.09 9.94 -8.36
N VAL A 169 1.22 9.70 -9.03
CA VAL A 169 1.43 8.56 -9.92
C VAL A 169 2.69 7.81 -9.54
N GLY A 170 2.55 6.52 -9.26
CA GLY A 170 3.66 5.60 -8.99
C GLY A 170 3.97 4.76 -10.20
N LEU A 171 5.21 4.82 -10.71
CA LEU A 171 5.67 4.01 -11.84
C LEU A 171 6.46 2.81 -11.33
N ALA A 172 5.89 1.61 -11.47
CA ALA A 172 6.53 0.37 -11.07
C ALA A 172 7.47 -0.14 -12.18
N LEU A 173 8.77 -0.07 -11.91
CA LEU A 173 9.83 -0.40 -12.84
C LEU A 173 10.48 -1.74 -12.49
N ASN A 174 10.78 -2.55 -13.50
CA ASN A 174 11.50 -3.80 -13.32
C ASN A 174 12.94 -3.54 -12.86
N SER A 175 13.41 -4.28 -11.87
CA SER A 175 14.84 -4.46 -11.60
C SER A 175 15.43 -5.62 -12.40
N ILE A 176 14.60 -6.61 -12.75
CA ILE A 176 14.96 -7.79 -13.53
C ILE A 176 13.87 -8.00 -14.58
N TYR A 177 14.27 -8.11 -15.85
CA TYR A 177 13.37 -8.51 -16.91
C TYR A 177 13.36 -10.04 -17.05
N TYR A 178 12.21 -10.64 -16.73
CA TYR A 178 11.99 -12.08 -16.86
C TYR A 178 11.46 -12.41 -18.27
N TYR A 179 12.08 -13.36 -18.96
CA TYR A 179 11.70 -13.72 -20.33
C TYR A 179 11.87 -15.22 -20.62
N GLN A 180 11.17 -15.71 -21.64
CA GLN A 180 11.35 -17.05 -22.21
C GLN A 180 11.95 -16.92 -23.61
N LYS A 181 12.79 -17.87 -24.02
CA LYS A 181 13.38 -17.91 -25.37
C LYS A 181 12.47 -18.56 -26.41
N GLU A 182 11.56 -19.40 -25.96
CA GLU A 182 10.57 -20.14 -26.74
C GLU A 182 9.29 -20.31 -25.90
N ASP A 183 8.15 -20.50 -26.57
CA ASP A 183 6.86 -20.67 -25.89
C ASP A 183 6.90 -21.88 -24.96
N TYR A 184 6.44 -21.70 -23.72
CA TYR A 184 6.45 -22.72 -22.66
C TYR A 184 7.85 -23.23 -22.26
N GLY A 185 8.92 -22.51 -22.64
CA GLY A 185 10.30 -22.84 -22.26
C GLY A 185 10.70 -22.39 -20.85
N ALA A 186 11.99 -22.52 -20.54
CA ALA A 186 12.55 -22.04 -19.28
C ALA A 186 12.50 -20.50 -19.16
N TRP A 187 12.36 -20.01 -17.94
CA TRP A 187 12.47 -18.59 -17.62
C TRP A 187 13.94 -18.19 -17.44
N PHE A 188 14.31 -17.07 -18.05
CA PHE A 188 15.61 -16.42 -17.95
C PHE A 188 15.44 -15.03 -17.34
N GLU A 189 16.54 -14.51 -16.79
CA GLU A 189 16.61 -13.21 -16.13
C GLU A 189 17.58 -12.30 -16.86
N GLU A 190 17.19 -11.06 -17.10
CA GLU A 190 18.06 -9.98 -17.55
C GLU A 190 18.03 -8.87 -16.49
N PRO A 191 19.06 -8.77 -15.62
CA PRO A 191 19.16 -7.70 -14.64
C PRO A 191 19.29 -6.33 -15.32
N LEU A 192 18.50 -5.35 -14.86
CA LEU A 192 18.55 -3.98 -15.36
C LEU A 192 19.42 -3.13 -14.43
N SER A 193 20.35 -2.37 -15.01
CA SER A 193 21.21 -1.47 -14.23
C SER A 193 20.39 -0.31 -13.65
N GLN A 194 20.82 0.21 -12.49
CA GLN A 194 20.13 1.34 -11.86
C GLN A 194 20.03 2.56 -12.79
N ALA A 195 21.08 2.83 -13.56
CA ALA A 195 21.10 3.94 -14.52
C ALA A 195 20.05 3.76 -15.63
N LEU A 196 19.89 2.55 -16.19
CA LEU A 196 18.89 2.28 -17.22
C LEU A 196 17.46 2.38 -16.69
N ILE A 197 17.23 1.91 -15.45
CA ILE A 197 15.93 2.01 -14.77
C ILE A 197 15.58 3.48 -14.57
N GLU A 198 16.52 4.28 -14.06
CA GLU A 198 16.31 5.70 -13.80
C GLU A 198 16.06 6.48 -15.10
N GLU A 199 16.91 6.31 -16.12
CA GLU A 199 16.78 6.98 -17.42
C GLU A 199 15.41 6.69 -18.05
N ASN A 200 15.02 5.41 -18.13
CA ASN A 200 13.74 5.04 -18.72
C ASN A 200 12.56 5.45 -17.83
N GLY A 201 12.67 5.34 -16.51
CA GLY A 201 11.64 5.76 -15.58
C GLY A 201 11.33 7.25 -15.71
N LYS A 202 12.35 8.11 -15.80
CA LYS A 202 12.18 9.56 -15.99
C LYS A 202 11.55 9.89 -17.34
N ARG A 203 12.02 9.26 -18.43
CA ARG A 203 11.42 9.41 -19.76
C ARG A 203 9.95 8.99 -19.79
N ILE A 204 9.61 7.88 -19.12
CA ILE A 204 8.25 7.38 -19.04
C ILE A 204 7.37 8.32 -18.19
N ALA A 205 7.90 8.86 -17.08
CA ALA A 205 7.22 9.85 -16.26
C ALA A 205 6.85 11.11 -17.05
N GLU A 206 7.76 11.64 -17.85
CA GLU A 206 7.51 12.81 -18.69
C GLU A 206 6.36 12.57 -19.68
N GLU A 207 6.32 11.39 -20.28
CA GLU A 207 5.27 11.00 -21.23
C GLU A 207 3.93 10.77 -20.53
N VAL A 208 3.93 10.09 -19.37
CA VAL A 208 2.73 9.87 -18.54
C VAL A 208 2.11 11.20 -18.13
N VAL A 209 2.89 12.13 -17.59
CA VAL A 209 2.41 13.47 -17.21
C VAL A 209 1.91 14.22 -18.43
N SER A 210 2.63 14.20 -19.55
CA SER A 210 2.20 14.87 -20.80
C SER A 210 0.84 14.36 -21.28
N ARG A 211 0.55 13.07 -21.12
CA ARG A 211 -0.73 12.48 -21.49
C ARG A 211 -1.83 12.83 -20.51
N MET A 212 -1.57 12.75 -19.20
CA MET A 212 -2.53 13.13 -18.17
C MET A 212 -2.97 14.58 -18.33
N ARG A 213 -2.05 15.48 -18.68
CA ARG A 213 -2.34 16.92 -18.93
C ARG A 213 -3.28 17.18 -20.10
N LYS A 214 -3.61 16.18 -20.94
CA LYS A 214 -4.62 16.29 -21.99
C LYS A 214 -6.05 16.20 -21.45
N ASP A 215 -6.22 15.65 -20.25
CA ASP A 215 -7.47 15.73 -19.51
C ASP A 215 -7.61 17.14 -18.89
N GLU A 216 -8.74 17.79 -19.11
CA GLU A 216 -8.99 19.16 -18.63
C GLU A 216 -8.95 19.25 -17.10
N ALA A 217 -9.41 18.22 -16.39
CA ALA A 217 -9.39 18.16 -14.92
C ALA A 217 -7.95 18.09 -14.38
N LEU A 218 -7.06 17.46 -15.14
CA LEU A 218 -5.66 17.25 -14.76
C LEU A 218 -4.73 18.31 -15.35
N ALA A 219 -5.19 19.19 -16.24
CA ALA A 219 -4.32 20.11 -16.98
C ALA A 219 -3.53 21.07 -16.06
N ASN A 220 -4.12 21.52 -14.95
CA ASN A 220 -3.58 22.60 -14.13
C ASN A 220 -3.34 22.25 -12.65
N ILE A 221 -3.56 21.01 -12.22
CA ILE A 221 -3.30 20.58 -10.83
C ILE A 221 -1.87 20.05 -10.64
N PRO A 222 -1.26 20.09 -9.44
CA PRO A 222 0.01 19.41 -9.20
C PRO A 222 -0.10 17.90 -9.44
N ILE A 223 0.91 17.31 -10.10
CA ILE A 223 1.05 15.86 -10.27
C ILE A 223 2.38 15.41 -9.65
N VAL A 224 2.33 14.61 -8.60
CA VAL A 224 3.52 13.99 -8.00
C VAL A 224 3.81 12.69 -8.75
N VAL A 225 5.06 12.43 -9.13
CA VAL A 225 5.45 11.20 -9.82
C VAL A 225 6.59 10.52 -9.08
N GLY A 226 6.38 9.29 -8.62
CA GLY A 226 7.39 8.46 -7.98
C GLY A 226 7.86 7.32 -8.89
N LEU A 227 9.17 7.03 -8.87
CA LEU A 227 9.73 5.86 -9.54
C LEU A 227 9.99 4.75 -8.52
N PHE A 228 9.25 3.65 -8.65
CA PHE A 228 9.33 2.47 -7.79
C PHE A 228 10.16 1.38 -8.47
N LYS A 229 11.21 0.90 -7.81
CA LYS A 229 12.02 -0.21 -8.28
C LYS A 229 11.53 -1.50 -7.62
N GLN A 230 10.93 -2.39 -8.41
CA GLN A 230 10.43 -3.67 -7.92
C GLN A 230 11.55 -4.58 -7.43
N SER A 231 11.21 -5.44 -6.46
CA SER A 231 12.06 -6.55 -6.05
C SER A 231 12.07 -7.69 -7.08
N SER A 232 12.92 -8.70 -6.86
CA SER A 232 12.89 -9.92 -7.68
C SER A 232 11.67 -10.78 -7.33
N LYS A 233 11.21 -11.64 -8.24
CA LYS A 233 10.05 -12.54 -8.01
C LYS A 233 10.19 -13.45 -6.78
N ASN A 234 11.42 -13.74 -6.36
CA ASN A 234 11.72 -14.60 -5.22
C ASN A 234 12.05 -13.80 -3.95
N ALA A 235 12.00 -12.47 -4.00
CA ALA A 235 12.25 -11.64 -2.84
C ALA A 235 11.13 -11.81 -1.81
N VAL A 236 11.52 -11.81 -0.54
CA VAL A 236 10.60 -11.87 0.61
C VAL A 236 10.48 -10.52 1.33
N VAL A 237 10.99 -9.46 0.69
CA VAL A 237 10.82 -8.05 1.04
C VAL A 237 10.48 -7.27 -0.24
N PRO A 238 9.73 -6.17 -0.15
CA PRO A 238 9.38 -5.38 -1.32
C PRO A 238 10.59 -4.60 -1.87
N GLY A 239 10.42 -4.10 -3.08
CA GLY A 239 11.19 -3.01 -3.63
C GLY A 239 10.84 -1.67 -2.98
N THR A 240 11.43 -0.58 -3.48
CA THR A 240 11.21 0.76 -2.92
C THR A 240 11.17 1.84 -3.98
N TYR A 241 10.57 2.97 -3.63
CA TYR A 241 10.76 4.20 -4.39
C TYR A 241 12.19 4.69 -4.21
N PHE A 242 12.83 5.10 -5.31
CA PHE A 242 14.21 5.61 -5.27
C PHE A 242 14.31 7.09 -5.66
N THR A 243 13.28 7.63 -6.31
CA THR A 243 13.19 9.06 -6.61
C THR A 243 11.75 9.48 -6.89
N TYR A 244 11.45 10.76 -6.71
CA TYR A 244 10.18 11.36 -7.10
C TYR A 244 10.39 12.79 -7.63
N SER A 245 9.42 13.31 -8.38
CA SER A 245 9.38 14.69 -8.85
C SER A 245 7.95 15.22 -8.70
N VAL A 246 7.82 16.52 -8.47
CA VAL A 246 6.53 17.21 -8.53
C VAL A 246 6.46 17.96 -9.85
N ALA A 247 5.39 17.74 -10.62
CA ALA A 247 5.05 18.51 -11.80
C ALA A 247 4.00 19.57 -11.43
N PRO A 248 4.37 20.86 -11.33
CA PRO A 248 3.39 21.92 -11.06
C PRO A 248 2.31 21.99 -12.15
N GLY A 249 1.19 22.65 -11.85
CA GLY A 249 0.11 22.86 -12.81
C GLY A 249 0.59 23.37 -14.18
N GLY A 250 0.15 22.72 -15.25
CA GLY A 250 0.53 23.05 -16.63
C GLY A 250 1.98 22.73 -17.00
N LYS A 251 2.78 22.14 -16.10
CA LYS A 251 4.19 21.78 -16.32
C LYS A 251 4.40 20.27 -16.25
N ASN A 252 5.59 19.85 -16.65
CA ASN A 252 6.07 18.48 -16.58
C ASN A 252 7.04 18.28 -15.39
N VAL A 253 7.41 17.02 -15.11
CA VAL A 253 8.43 16.65 -14.13
C VAL A 253 9.80 17.21 -14.53
N SER A 254 10.64 17.49 -13.54
CA SER A 254 11.99 18.03 -13.77
C SER A 254 12.90 17.83 -12.55
N ASP A 255 12.60 18.51 -11.45
CA ASP A 255 13.42 18.53 -10.23
C ASP A 255 13.24 17.23 -9.41
N TRP A 256 13.95 16.18 -9.82
CA TRP A 256 13.93 14.87 -9.17
C TRP A 256 14.63 14.89 -7.80
N GLN A 257 13.92 14.43 -6.78
CA GLN A 257 14.39 14.28 -5.42
C GLN A 257 14.65 12.80 -5.12
N GLN A 258 15.75 12.50 -4.44
CA GLN A 258 16.09 11.13 -4.08
C GLN A 258 15.21 10.63 -2.92
N VAL A 259 14.82 9.36 -2.99
CA VAL A 259 14.17 8.65 -1.89
C VAL A 259 15.15 7.58 -1.40
N ASN A 260 15.49 7.62 -0.11
CA ASN A 260 16.35 6.63 0.52
C ASN A 260 15.52 5.74 1.44
N GLU A 261 14.87 4.74 0.85
CA GLU A 261 14.08 3.73 1.55
C GLU A 261 14.61 2.32 1.22
N GLU A 262 14.64 1.45 2.22
CA GLU A 262 15.01 0.04 2.04
C GLU A 262 14.33 -0.87 3.06
N TYR A 263 14.21 -2.14 2.68
CA TYR A 263 13.71 -3.22 3.54
C TYR A 263 14.81 -4.26 3.75
N ILE A 264 15.10 -4.59 5.01
CA ILE A 264 16.15 -5.54 5.38
C ILE A 264 15.55 -6.67 6.23
N LEU A 265 15.96 -7.90 5.94
CA LEU A 265 15.57 -9.08 6.71
C LEU A 265 16.51 -9.30 7.89
N PHE A 266 15.92 -9.73 9.01
CA PHE A 266 16.62 -10.15 10.20
C PHE A 266 16.22 -11.59 10.58
N PRO A 267 17.16 -12.46 10.99
CA PRO A 267 18.59 -12.19 11.02
C PRO A 267 19.14 -12.05 9.58
N SER A 268 20.03 -11.09 9.35
CA SER A 268 20.61 -10.86 8.03
C SER A 268 21.60 -11.99 7.69
N ALA A 269 21.56 -12.48 6.44
CA ALA A 269 22.58 -13.39 5.93
C ALA A 269 23.94 -12.68 5.80
N ASP A 270 23.90 -11.42 5.36
CA ASP A 270 25.04 -10.51 5.28
C ASP A 270 25.08 -9.63 6.53
N SER A 271 25.54 -10.21 7.64
CA SER A 271 25.72 -9.55 8.95
C SER A 271 26.82 -8.48 8.98
N LYS A 272 27.35 -8.06 7.81
CA LYS A 272 28.47 -7.13 7.70
C LYS A 272 28.00 -5.73 7.28
N GLU A 273 27.89 -4.90 8.31
CA GLU A 273 28.11 -3.45 8.36
C GLU A 273 26.90 -2.52 8.58
N LYS A 274 25.86 -2.47 7.71
CA LYS A 274 24.91 -1.33 7.79
C LYS A 274 24.04 -1.29 9.08
N TYR A 275 23.52 -2.44 9.53
CA TYR A 275 22.59 -2.54 10.68
C TYR A 275 22.98 -3.64 11.68
N ARG A 276 24.29 -3.82 11.90
CA ARG A 276 24.84 -4.91 12.72
C ARG A 276 24.31 -4.92 14.16
N ASP A 277 24.13 -3.75 14.75
CA ASP A 277 23.66 -3.65 16.14
C ASP A 277 22.21 -4.13 16.26
N LEU A 278 21.35 -3.76 15.31
CA LEU A 278 19.98 -4.26 15.24
C LEU A 278 19.92 -5.77 14.97
N ASP A 279 20.78 -6.28 14.08
CA ASP A 279 20.90 -7.72 13.83
C ASP A 279 21.31 -8.49 15.08
N THR A 280 22.22 -7.94 15.89
CA THR A 280 22.64 -8.52 17.17
C THR A 280 21.49 -8.54 18.17
N ILE A 281 20.78 -7.43 18.33
CA ILE A 281 19.58 -7.35 19.20
C ILE A 281 18.55 -8.40 18.76
N PHE A 282 18.27 -8.48 17.45
CA PHE A 282 17.30 -9.42 16.91
C PHE A 282 17.71 -10.89 17.14
N ARG A 283 18.99 -11.23 16.97
CA ARG A 283 19.50 -12.59 17.24
C ARG A 283 19.38 -12.97 18.71
N ASN A 284 19.67 -12.05 19.63
CA ASN A 284 19.51 -12.28 21.07
C ASN A 284 18.04 -12.47 21.43
N PHE A 285 17.15 -11.60 20.91
CA PHE A 285 15.70 -11.78 21.05
C PHE A 285 15.25 -13.16 20.55
N LYS A 286 15.66 -13.53 19.32
CA LYS A 286 15.34 -14.84 18.73
C LYS A 286 15.82 -16.00 19.61
N GLN A 287 17.06 -15.93 20.09
CA GLN A 287 17.64 -16.96 20.96
C GLN A 287 16.85 -17.11 22.26
N ASP A 288 16.45 -16.00 22.89
CA ASP A 288 15.69 -16.03 24.15
C ASP A 288 14.27 -16.58 23.96
N VAL A 289 13.62 -16.30 22.82
CA VAL A 289 12.33 -16.94 22.46
C VAL A 289 12.50 -18.46 22.33
N GLU A 290 13.57 -18.91 21.67
CA GLU A 290 13.83 -20.32 21.40
C GLU A 290 14.17 -21.13 22.67
N LEU A 291 14.69 -20.50 23.73
CA LEU A 291 15.02 -21.16 25.00
C LEU A 291 13.79 -21.76 25.70
N TYR A 292 12.67 -21.04 25.69
CA TYR A 292 11.44 -21.46 26.39
C TYR A 292 10.48 -22.24 25.48
N PHE A 293 10.64 -22.10 24.16
CA PHE A 293 9.79 -22.75 23.17
C PHE A 293 10.65 -23.44 22.09
N PRO A 294 11.35 -24.54 22.46
CA PRO A 294 12.24 -25.27 21.56
C PRO A 294 11.40 -26.03 20.54
N ASN A 295 11.21 -25.44 19.35
CA ASN A 295 10.72 -26.02 18.07
C ASN A 295 10.33 -24.93 17.05
N TYR A 296 10.31 -23.64 17.42
CA TYR A 296 9.84 -22.53 16.57
C TYR A 296 11.00 -21.70 16.01
N THR A 297 11.73 -22.27 15.04
CA THR A 297 13.02 -21.72 14.53
C THR A 297 12.90 -20.70 13.40
N SER A 298 11.67 -20.40 12.95
CA SER A 298 11.39 -19.57 11.77
C SER A 298 10.99 -18.14 12.11
N ILE A 299 11.58 -17.55 13.16
CA ILE A 299 11.40 -16.14 13.52
C ILE A 299 12.15 -15.27 12.51
N ILE A 300 11.41 -14.40 11.81
CA ILE A 300 11.95 -13.50 10.78
C ILE A 300 11.50 -12.06 11.08
N GLY A 301 12.46 -11.15 11.08
CA GLY A 301 12.24 -9.71 11.18
C GLY A 301 12.34 -9.06 9.81
N THR A 302 11.57 -8.00 9.60
CA THR A 302 11.68 -7.09 8.45
C THR A 302 11.78 -5.68 9.00
N GLY A 303 12.95 -5.06 8.82
CA GLY A 303 13.17 -3.66 9.15
C GLY A 303 12.91 -2.78 7.93
N TYR A 304 12.02 -1.81 8.06
CA TYR A 304 11.83 -0.72 7.11
C TYR A 304 12.69 0.46 7.56
N PHE A 305 13.57 0.92 6.66
CA PHE A 305 14.48 2.03 6.91
C PHE A 305 14.19 3.17 5.95
N LYS A 306 14.25 4.38 6.48
CA LYS A 306 14.22 5.63 5.71
C LYS A 306 15.39 6.48 6.17
N ASP A 307 16.16 7.01 5.22
CA ASP A 307 17.35 7.83 5.50
C ASP A 307 18.36 7.13 6.42
N ASN A 308 18.51 5.81 6.24
CA ASN A 308 19.33 4.91 7.07
C ASN A 308 18.89 4.81 8.54
N GLN A 309 17.69 5.26 8.89
CA GLN A 309 17.10 5.16 10.22
C GLN A 309 15.95 4.14 10.20
N LEU A 310 15.92 3.27 11.20
CA LEU A 310 14.84 2.31 11.37
C LEU A 310 13.53 3.05 11.65
N GLN A 311 12.55 2.86 10.79
CA GLN A 311 11.20 3.42 10.95
C GLN A 311 10.26 2.42 11.62
N LYS A 312 10.39 1.13 11.27
CA LYS A 312 9.59 0.05 11.85
C LYS A 312 10.31 -1.29 11.74
N LEU A 313 10.28 -2.08 12.80
CA LEU A 313 10.68 -3.49 12.79
C LEU A 313 9.43 -4.36 12.95
N THR A 314 9.08 -5.12 11.91
CA THR A 314 8.02 -6.13 11.96
C THR A 314 8.62 -7.51 12.15
N ILE A 315 8.21 -8.23 13.19
CA ILE A 315 8.69 -9.56 13.54
C ILE A 315 7.56 -10.56 13.33
N ASN A 316 7.80 -11.56 12.49
CA ASN A 316 6.86 -12.64 12.24
C ASN A 316 7.33 -13.89 12.98
N ILE A 317 6.45 -14.43 13.83
CA ILE A 317 6.70 -15.63 14.63
C ILE A 317 5.66 -16.68 14.26
N PRO A 318 6.02 -17.66 13.40
CA PRO A 318 5.14 -18.77 13.09
C PRO A 318 5.09 -19.78 14.24
N ILE A 319 3.89 -20.17 14.66
CA ILE A 319 3.62 -21.11 15.74
C ILE A 319 2.73 -22.28 15.25
N GLN A 320 2.76 -23.38 15.99
CA GLN A 320 1.93 -24.57 15.75
C GLN A 320 1.09 -24.92 16.98
N PHE A 321 0.79 -23.94 17.84
CA PHE A 321 0.04 -24.21 19.08
C PHE A 321 -1.37 -24.69 18.79
N TYR A 322 -1.87 -25.58 19.65
CA TYR A 322 -3.20 -26.17 19.50
C TYR A 322 -4.18 -25.59 20.52
N GLY A 323 -3.71 -24.96 21.61
CA GLY A 323 -4.56 -24.39 22.67
C GLY A 323 -4.40 -22.88 22.89
N THR A 324 -5.51 -22.20 23.20
CA THR A 324 -5.54 -20.76 23.54
C THR A 324 -4.66 -20.41 24.75
N ALA A 325 -4.57 -21.30 25.75
CA ALA A 325 -3.73 -21.07 26.92
C ALA A 325 -2.23 -21.03 26.57
N GLU A 326 -1.78 -21.82 25.59
CA GLU A 326 -0.40 -21.80 25.10
C GLU A 326 -0.09 -20.47 24.40
N VAL A 327 -1.02 -19.99 23.56
CA VAL A 327 -0.91 -18.68 22.88
C VAL A 327 -0.80 -17.56 23.90
N ILE A 328 -1.63 -17.57 24.95
CA ILE A 328 -1.61 -16.54 26.01
C ILE A 328 -0.25 -16.56 26.74
N GLY A 329 0.19 -17.73 27.22
CA GLY A 329 1.45 -17.86 27.95
C GLY A 329 2.66 -17.47 27.11
N PHE A 330 2.67 -17.88 25.84
CA PHE A 330 3.70 -17.50 24.87
C PHE A 330 3.72 -15.99 24.64
N THR A 331 2.56 -15.38 24.42
CA THR A 331 2.45 -13.94 24.16
C THR A 331 2.88 -13.11 25.37
N GLN A 332 2.54 -13.54 26.60
CA GLN A 332 3.01 -12.90 27.83
C GLN A 332 4.54 -12.94 27.94
N HIS A 333 5.14 -14.08 27.62
CA HIS A 333 6.60 -14.20 27.59
C HIS A 333 7.23 -13.29 26.52
N LEU A 334 6.66 -13.28 25.30
CA LEU A 334 7.09 -12.41 24.22
C LEU A 334 7.03 -10.93 24.59
N ALA A 335 5.97 -10.49 25.28
CA ALA A 335 5.85 -9.10 25.72
C ALA A 335 7.02 -8.68 26.62
N GLY A 336 7.44 -9.56 27.54
CA GLY A 336 8.61 -9.34 28.39
C GLY A 336 9.91 -9.27 27.60
N LEU A 337 10.08 -10.13 26.59
CA LEU A 337 11.26 -10.11 25.72
C LEU A 337 11.29 -8.87 24.82
N VAL A 338 10.16 -8.45 24.26
CA VAL A 338 10.04 -7.23 23.46
C VAL A 338 10.45 -6.01 24.28
N LYS A 339 9.97 -5.92 25.53
CA LYS A 339 10.35 -4.86 26.48
C LYS A 339 11.86 -4.87 26.79
N THR A 340 12.46 -6.06 26.89
CA THR A 340 13.86 -6.21 27.30
C THR A 340 14.85 -5.93 26.16
N HIS A 341 14.57 -6.42 24.96
CA HIS A 341 15.48 -6.37 23.83
C HIS A 341 15.36 -5.10 22.99
N PHE A 342 14.16 -4.54 22.86
CA PHE A 342 13.91 -3.37 22.02
C PHE A 342 13.71 -2.13 22.88
N ASN A 343 14.55 -1.12 22.68
CA ASN A 343 14.51 0.10 23.48
C ASN A 343 13.30 1.01 23.12
N THR A 344 13.06 2.04 23.92
CA THR A 344 11.89 2.93 23.78
C THR A 344 11.94 3.84 22.55
N SER A 345 13.05 3.93 21.82
CA SER A 345 13.09 4.68 20.55
C SER A 345 12.59 3.88 19.35
N MET A 346 12.40 2.56 19.50
CA MET A 346 12.07 1.66 18.41
C MET A 346 10.56 1.48 18.26
N ASN A 347 10.10 1.50 17.02
CA ASN A 347 8.76 1.07 16.64
C ASN A 347 8.78 -0.41 16.25
N VAL A 348 8.23 -1.28 17.10
CA VAL A 348 8.27 -2.74 16.92
C VAL A 348 6.87 -3.31 16.86
N GLU A 349 6.61 -4.13 15.85
CA GLU A 349 5.39 -4.91 15.71
C GLU A 349 5.74 -6.39 15.69
N VAL A 350 5.14 -7.19 16.56
CA VAL A 350 5.31 -8.64 16.58
C VAL A 350 3.99 -9.30 16.23
N GLN A 351 3.99 -10.08 15.16
CA GLN A 351 2.86 -10.88 14.71
C GLN A 351 3.13 -12.35 15.01
N VAL A 352 2.27 -12.95 15.83
CA VAL A 352 2.30 -14.38 16.12
C VAL A 352 1.26 -15.05 15.25
N ASN A 353 1.71 -15.91 14.33
CA ASN A 353 0.87 -16.49 13.28
C ASN A 353 0.85 -18.01 13.38
N SER A 354 -0.34 -18.62 13.39
CA SER A 354 -0.49 -20.05 13.12
C SER A 354 -0.49 -20.30 11.60
N LEU A 355 -0.75 -21.54 11.17
CA LEU A 355 -0.83 -21.88 9.75
C LEU A 355 -1.92 -21.08 9.03
N ASP A 356 -3.05 -20.81 9.70
CA ASP A 356 -4.25 -20.30 9.04
C ASP A 356 -4.60 -18.86 9.45
N ARG A 357 -4.03 -18.32 10.54
CA ARG A 357 -4.40 -16.98 11.05
C ARG A 357 -3.34 -16.36 11.95
N THR A 358 -3.49 -15.06 12.21
CA THR A 358 -2.79 -14.38 13.32
C THR A 358 -3.47 -14.71 14.64
N GLU A 359 -2.68 -15.16 15.62
CA GLU A 359 -3.16 -15.55 16.95
C GLU A 359 -2.92 -14.43 17.98
N ALA A 360 -1.86 -13.64 17.80
CA ALA A 360 -1.56 -12.49 18.65
C ALA A 360 -0.81 -11.37 17.92
N LEU A 361 -0.99 -10.15 18.42
CA LEU A 361 -0.34 -8.93 17.96
C LEU A 361 0.25 -8.21 19.16
N LEU A 362 1.54 -7.86 19.08
CA LEU A 362 2.18 -6.96 20.04
C LEU A 362 2.69 -5.73 19.29
N ILE A 363 2.44 -4.55 19.83
CA ILE A 363 2.92 -3.28 19.28
C ILE A 363 3.63 -2.50 20.37
N LYS A 364 4.87 -2.12 20.12
CA LYS A 364 5.63 -1.20 20.96
C LYS A 364 5.93 0.05 20.15
N LYS A 365 5.22 1.15 20.43
CA LYS A 365 5.46 2.41 19.75
C LYS A 365 6.64 3.16 20.39
N PRO A 366 7.31 4.07 19.65
CA PRO A 366 8.31 4.95 20.24
C PRO A 366 7.74 5.73 21.44
N GLY A 367 8.52 5.82 22.52
CA GLY A 367 8.15 6.48 23.77
C GLY A 367 7.41 5.58 24.78
N GLU A 368 6.89 4.43 24.36
CA GLU A 368 6.20 3.49 25.27
C GLU A 368 7.22 2.55 25.93
N GLU A 369 7.07 2.26 27.23
CA GLU A 369 7.90 1.26 27.91
C GLU A 369 7.40 -0.16 27.65
N ASP A 370 6.11 -0.39 27.90
CA ASP A 370 5.45 -1.68 27.72
C ASP A 370 4.79 -1.79 26.34
N PRO A 371 4.84 -2.96 25.67
CA PRO A 371 4.10 -3.17 24.43
C PRO A 371 2.59 -3.27 24.71
N PHE A 372 1.78 -2.71 23.82
CA PHE A 372 0.38 -3.10 23.65
C PHE A 372 0.32 -4.57 23.21
N VAL A 373 -0.64 -5.33 23.77
CA VAL A 373 -0.82 -6.76 23.49
C VAL A 373 -2.28 -7.04 23.16
N HIS A 374 -2.52 -7.72 22.05
CA HIS A 374 -3.81 -8.23 21.65
C HIS A 374 -3.73 -9.73 21.34
N ILE A 375 -4.66 -10.51 21.90
CA ILE A 375 -4.86 -11.92 21.59
C ILE A 375 -6.15 -12.02 20.77
N TYR A 376 -6.07 -12.62 19.59
CA TYR A 376 -7.24 -12.85 18.76
C TYR A 376 -8.07 -14.00 19.35
N THR A 377 -9.37 -13.77 19.52
CA THR A 377 -10.31 -14.81 19.92
C THR A 377 -10.84 -15.54 18.68
N GLN A 378 -11.18 -16.82 18.85
CA GLN A 378 -11.82 -17.63 17.79
C GLN A 378 -13.20 -17.11 17.41
#